data_AF-S2F5A5-F1
#
_entry.id   AF-S2F5A5-F1
#
_cell.length_a   1.000
_cell.length_b   1.000
_cell.length_c   1.000
_cell.angle_alpha   90.00
_cell.angle_beta   90.00
_cell.angle_gamma   90.00
#
_symmetry.space_group_name_H-M   'P 1'
#
loop_
_entity.id
_entity.type
_entity.pdbx_description
1 polymer ?
#
loop_
_entity_poly.entity_id
_entity_poly.type
_entity_poly.pdbx_seq_one_letter_code
_entity_poly.pdbx_strand_id
1 'polypeptide(L)' 'MPIDLEIGGVYLPPIAQALLLGVPVFLVLDWILRRLGVLQFVWHEALFEGALYVCVCATLILVMGA' A
#
# COMPACT_ATOMS: atom_id res chain seq x y z
N MET A 1 -13.12 -13.26 -5.83
CA MET A 1 -13.75 -12.53 -6.96
C MET A 1 -13.35 -11.08 -6.80
N PRO A 2 -12.68 -10.45 -7.79
CA PRO A 2 -12.22 -9.07 -7.63
C PRO A 2 -13.40 -8.18 -7.22
N ILE A 3 -13.17 -7.30 -6.25
CA ILE A 3 -14.18 -6.31 -5.86
C ILE A 3 -14.32 -5.33 -7.01
N ASP A 4 -15.39 -5.51 -7.78
CA ASP A 4 -15.82 -4.61 -8.82
C ASP A 4 -16.51 -3.41 -8.14
N LEU A 5 -15.70 -2.45 -7.70
CA LEU A 5 -16.20 -1.24 -7.06
C LEU A 5 -16.60 -0.24 -8.14
N GLU A 6 -17.90 -0.04 -8.30
CA GLU A 6 -18.44 0.99 -9.18
C GLU A 6 -18.91 2.19 -8.37
N ILE A 7 -18.35 3.38 -8.67
CA ILE A 7 -18.72 4.64 -8.02
C ILE A 7 -19.35 5.53 -9.08
N GLY A 8 -20.66 5.76 -8.98
CA GLY A 8 -21.38 6.66 -9.89
C GLY A 8 -21.31 6.25 -11.37
N GLY A 9 -21.17 4.95 -11.66
CA GLY A 9 -21.00 4.41 -13.02
C GLY A 9 -19.56 4.39 -13.52
N VAL A 10 -18.58 4.77 -12.69
CA VAL A 10 -17.14 4.61 -12.99
C VAL A 10 -16.62 3.36 -12.30
N TYR A 11 -16.11 2.42 -13.09
CA TYR A 11 -15.41 1.24 -12.61
C TYR A 11 -14.06 1.63 -12.02
N LEU A 12 -13.84 1.29 -10.74
CA LEU A 12 -12.55 1.48 -10.08
C LEU A 12 -11.77 0.15 -10.10
N PRO A 13 -10.72 0.00 -10.93
CA PRO A 13 -10.01 -1.27 -11.03
C PRO A 13 -9.28 -1.60 -9.72
N PRO A 14 -9.06 -2.90 -9.42
CA PRO A 14 -8.40 -3.34 -8.18
C PRO A 14 -7.04 -2.69 -7.94
N ILE A 15 -6.28 -2.37 -8.99
CA ILE A 15 -4.99 -1.68 -8.83
C ILE A 15 -5.15 -0.23 -8.39
N ALA A 16 -6.19 0.47 -8.86
CA ALA A 16 -6.49 1.83 -8.41
C ALA A 16 -6.99 1.83 -6.96
N GLN A 17 -7.81 0.82 -6.60
CA GLN A 17 -8.22 0.61 -5.21
C GLN A 17 -7.01 0.32 -4.31
N ALA A 18 -6.10 -0.55 -4.72
CA ALA A 18 -4.90 -0.88 -3.96
C ALA A 18 -3.94 0.30 -3.79
N LEU A 19 -3.82 1.18 -4.80
CA LEU A 19 -3.07 2.43 -4.66
C LEU A 19 -3.74 3.36 -3.64
N LEU A 20 -5.05 3.58 -3.74
CA LEU A 20 -5.79 4.43 -2.80
C LEU A 20 -5.75 3.91 -1.36
N LEU A 21 -6.04 2.62 -1.17
CA LEU A 21 -6.03 1.95 0.13
C LEU A 21 -4.61 1.71 0.66
N GLY A 22 -3.62 1.62 -0.24
CA GLY A 22 -2.23 1.44 0.11
C GLY A 22 -1.65 2.65 0.85
N VAL A 23 -2.10 3.87 0.54
CA VAL A 23 -1.62 5.09 1.20
C VAL A 23 -1.84 5.09 2.72
N PRO A 24 -3.06 4.91 3.26
CA PRO A 24 -3.26 4.91 4.71
C PRO A 24 -2.54 3.74 5.38
N VAL A 25 -2.48 2.57 4.74
CA VAL A 25 -1.75 1.40 5.27
C VAL A 25 -0.24 1.70 5.34
N PHE A 26 0.32 2.27 4.27
CA PHE A 26 1.72 2.67 4.20
C PHE A 26 2.03 3.74 5.26
N LEU A 27 1.20 4.76 5.44
CA LEU A 27 1.42 5.81 6.44
C LEU A 27 1.46 5.24 7.87
N VAL A 28 0.55 4.30 8.19
CA VAL A 28 0.56 3.62 9.50
C VAL A 28 1.82 2.78 9.66
N LEU A 29 2.20 2.03 8.63
CA LEU A 29 3.35 1.15 8.67
C LEU A 29 4.67 1.93 8.77
N ASP A 30 4.82 2.99 7.98
CA ASP A 30 5.93 3.93 8.04
C ASP A 30 6.02 4.59 9.42
N TRP A 31 4.90 5.05 9.97
CA TRP A 31 4.87 5.62 11.32
C TRP A 31 5.35 4.61 12.38
N ILE A 32 4.93 3.35 12.29
CA ILE A 32 5.40 2.29 13.19
C ILE A 32 6.90 2.05 13.01
N LEU A 33 7.40 1.98 11.77
CA LEU A 33 8.82 1.76 11.50
C LEU A 33 9.71 2.92 11.96
N ARG A 34 9.21 4.16 11.84
CA ARG A 34 9.85 5.37 12.40
C ARG A 34 9.90 5.29 13.92
N ARG A 35 8.81 4.88 14.57
CA ARG A 35 8.75 4.70 16.02
C ARG A 35 9.69 3.61 16.54
N LEU A 36 9.84 2.52 15.79
CA LEU A 36 10.76 1.44 16.12
C LEU A 36 12.23 1.80 15.81
N GLY A 37 12.47 2.93 15.13
CA GLY A 37 13.79 3.35 14.70
C GLY A 37 14.39 2.42 13.64
N VAL A 38 13.60 1.61 12.93
CA VAL A 38 14.13 0.67 11.92
C VAL A 38 14.71 1.44 10.72
N LEU A 39 14.13 2.60 10.40
CA LEU A 39 14.59 3.47 9.33
C LEU A 39 16.03 4.00 9.54
N GLN A 40 16.51 4.06 10.78
CA GLN A 40 17.89 4.48 11.06
C GLN A 40 18.94 3.46 10.58
N PHE A 41 18.53 2.21 10.36
CA PHE A 41 19.40 1.15 9.82
C PHE A 41 19.40 1.10 8.30
N VAL A 42 18.51 1.85 7.65
CA VAL A 42 18.36 1.86 6.19
C VAL A 42 19.22 2.97 5.60
N TRP A 43 20.11 2.62 4.68
CA TRP A 43 21.02 3.59 4.05
C TRP A 43 20.28 4.64 3.18
N HIS A 44 19.17 4.24 2.54
CA HIS A 44 18.32 5.11 1.72
C HIS A 44 16.83 4.95 2.09
N GLU A 45 16.36 5.82 2.98
CA GLU A 45 14.97 5.84 3.45
C GLU A 45 13.96 5.89 2.29
N ALA A 46 14.20 6.75 1.29
CA ALA A 46 13.29 6.92 0.15
C ALA A 46 13.11 5.65 -0.70
N LEU A 47 14.16 4.84 -0.87
CA LEU A 47 14.07 3.60 -1.64
C LEU A 47 13.28 2.54 -0.87
N PHE A 48 13.48 2.49 0.45
CA PHE A 48 12.76 1.57 1.33
C PHE A 48 11.28 1.92 1.41
N GLU A 49 10.93 3.20 1.55
CA GLU A 49 9.54 3.67 1.53
C GLU A 49 8.83 3.28 0.23
N GLY A 50 9.48 3.48 -0.92
CA GLY A 50 8.95 3.07 -2.21
C GLY A 50 8.69 1.55 -2.28
N ALA A 51 9.66 0.75 -1.84
CA ALA A 51 9.50 -0.72 -1.80
C ALA A 51 8.39 -1.16 -0.83
N LEU A 52 8.30 -0.53 0.34
CA LEU A 52 7.26 -0.80 1.34
C LEU A 52 5.87 -0.52 0.76
N TYR A 53 5.69 0.62 0.09
CA TYR A 53 4.43 0.97 -0.55
C TYR A 53 4.04 -0.03 -1.65
N VAL A 54 5.00 -0.44 -2.49
CA VAL A 54 4.76 -1.47 -3.53
C VAL A 54 4.38 -2.81 -2.91
N CYS A 55 5.06 -3.24 -1.83
CA CYS A 55 4.71 -4.46 -1.10
C CYS A 55 3.29 -4.40 -0.51
N VAL A 56 2.90 -3.26 0.06
CA VAL A 56 1.53 -3.03 0.56
C VAL A 56 0.52 -3.15 -0.58
N CYS A 57 0.75 -2.49 -1.71
CA CYS A 57 -0.13 -2.56 -2.87
C CYS A 57 -0.24 -3.99 -3.42
N ALA A 58 0.87 -4.70 -3.54
CA ALA A 58 0.89 -6.10 -3.99
C ALA A 58 0.11 -7.01 -3.03
N THR A 59 0.26 -6.81 -1.72
CA THR A 59 -0.47 -7.56 -0.70
C THR A 59 -1.97 -7.29 -0.78
N LEU A 60 -2.38 -6.03 -0.95
CA LEU A 60 -3.79 -5.67 -1.13
C LEU A 60 -4.38 -6.31 -2.38
N ILE A 61 -3.68 -6.26 -3.51
CA ILE A 61 -4.12 -6.92 -4.76
C ILE A 61 -4.25 -8.43 -4.56
N LEU A 62 -3.27 -9.07 -3.91
CA LEU A 62 -3.34 -10.50 -3.57
C LEU A 62 -4.56 -10.83 -2.70
N VAL A 63 -4.83 -10.02 -1.67
CA VAL A 63 -5.98 -10.21 -0.77
C VAL A 63 -7.31 -10.00 -1.48
N MET A 64 -7.38 -9.05 -2.41
CA MET A 64 -8.59 -8.82 -3.22
C MET A 64 -8.81 -9.89 -4.29
N GLY A 65 -7.74 -10.54 -4.74
CA GLY A 65 -7.76 -11.59 -5.75
C GLY A 65 -7.96 -13.01 -5.19
N ALA A 66 -7.60 -13.24 -3.92
CA ALA A 66 -7.81 -14.49 -3.18
C ALA A 66 -9.31 -14.74 -2.89
#